data_AF-A0A1Q7JCG1-F1
#
_entry.id   AF-A0A1Q7JCG1-F1
#
_cell.length_a   1.000
_cell.length_b   1.000
_cell.length_c   1.000
_cell.angle_alpha   90.00
_cell.angle_beta   90.00
_cell.angle_gamma   90.00
#
_symmetry.space_group_name_H-M   'P 1'
#
loop_
_entity.id
_entity.type
_entity.pdbx_description
1 polymer ?
#
loop_
_entity_poly.entity_id
_entity_poly.type
_entity_poly.pdbx_seq_one_letter_code
_entity_poly.pdbx_strand_id
1 'polypeptide(L)'
;MKVFIAVLLLALPLWCAWAFYVAARSGRLTWWRALVYVLGFLVLLLGNPLANAYLLSPVDSFLQGALFEKARSAGLLGADEARVRAVLGKPWKTRQLESPFSVLLYAPCKVCMASYGAPFVVYLREGAVEGFRSGRGETLRVKRP
;
A
#
# COMPACT_ATOMS: atom_id res chain seq x y z
N MET A 1 -11.02 2.67 -21.84
CA MET A 1 -10.43 1.34 -21.60
C MET A 1 -10.23 1.01 -20.11
N LYS A 2 -9.55 1.85 -19.31
CA LYS A 2 -9.33 1.61 -17.86
C LYS A 2 -10.61 1.44 -17.03
N VAL A 3 -11.66 2.20 -17.33
CA VAL A 3 -12.97 2.10 -16.64
C VAL A 3 -13.65 0.75 -16.90
N PHE A 4 -13.66 0.29 -18.15
CA PHE A 4 -14.21 -1.02 -18.51
C PHE A 4 -13.49 -2.17 -17.81
N ILE A 5 -12.16 -2.10 -17.73
CA ILE A 5 -11.35 -3.10 -17.00
C ILE A 5 -11.70 -3.06 -15.51
N ALA A 6 -11.80 -1.88 -14.91
CA ALA A 6 -12.19 -1.73 -13.50
C ALA A 6 -13.60 -2.29 -13.22
N VAL A 7 -14.57 -2.04 -14.11
CA VAL A 7 -15.93 -2.58 -14.00
C VAL A 7 -15.93 -4.10 -14.13
N LEU A 8 -15.18 -4.67 -15.08
CA LEU A 8 -15.02 -6.12 -15.22
C LEU A 8 -14.39 -6.75 -13.99
N LEU A 9 -13.34 -6.14 -13.44
CA LEU A 9 -12.67 -6.59 -12.22
C LEU A 9 -13.60 -6.58 -11.01
N LEU A 10 -14.58 -5.68 -10.95
CA LEU A 10 -15.59 -5.66 -9.88
C LEU A 10 -16.76 -6.62 -10.12
N ALA A 11 -17.21 -6.75 -11.37
CA ALA A 11 -18.37 -7.55 -11.72
C ALA A 11 -18.09 -9.06 -11.66
N LEU A 12 -16.88 -9.52 -12.02
CA LEU A 12 -16.52 -10.94 -12.07
C LEU A 12 -16.58 -11.65 -10.70
N PRO A 13 -15.98 -11.11 -9.62
CA PRO A 13 -16.08 -11.70 -8.28
C PRO A 13 -17.53 -11.73 -7.76
N LEU A 14 -18.29 -10.66 -8.01
CA LEU A 14 -19.70 -10.57 -7.62
C LEU A 14 -20.56 -11.60 -8.36
N TRP A 15 -20.30 -11.80 -9.65
CA TRP A 15 -20.99 -12.82 -10.44
C TRP A 15 -20.66 -14.24 -9.96
N CYS A 16 -19.39 -14.53 -9.65
CA CYS A 16 -19.00 -15.82 -9.07
C CYS A 16 -19.65 -16.07 -7.71
N ALA A 17 -19.68 -15.06 -6.83
CA ALA A 17 -20.36 -15.16 -5.53
C ALA A 17 -21.87 -15.39 -5.70
N TRP A 18 -22.50 -14.71 -6.65
CA TRP A 18 -23.91 -14.91 -6.99
C TRP A 18 -24.20 -16.32 -7.53
N ALA A 19 -23.37 -16.81 -8.46
CA ALA A 19 -23.51 -18.15 -9.03
C ALA A 19 -23.37 -19.24 -7.95
N PHE A 20 -22.43 -19.07 -7.01
CA PHE A 20 -22.28 -19.95 -5.85
C PHE A 20 -23.52 -19.92 -4.95
N TYR A 21 -24.03 -18.72 -4.63
CA TYR A 21 -25.23 -18.55 -3.83
C TYR A 21 -26.46 -19.24 -4.44
N VAL A 22 -26.69 -19.06 -5.75
CA VAL A 22 -27.79 -19.70 -6.47
C VAL A 22 -27.64 -21.22 -6.51
N ALA A 23 -26.41 -21.73 -6.73
CA ALA A 23 -26.14 -23.16 -6.73
C ALA A 23 -26.36 -23.81 -5.35
N ALA A 24 -26.00 -23.10 -4.27
CA ALA A 24 -26.25 -23.52 -2.89
C ALA A 24 -27.75 -23.54 -2.57
N ARG A 25 -28.47 -22.46 -2.91
CA ARG A 25 -29.92 -22.33 -2.63
C ARG A 25 -30.78 -23.32 -3.41
N SER A 26 -30.33 -23.73 -4.60
CA SER A 26 -31.02 -24.71 -5.44
C SER A 26 -30.70 -26.17 -5.09
N GLY A 27 -29.86 -26.42 -4.08
CA GLY A 27 -29.45 -27.77 -3.67
C GLY A 27 -28.60 -28.51 -4.70
N ARG A 28 -28.08 -27.81 -5.73
CA ARG A 28 -27.28 -28.40 -6.83
C ARG A 28 -25.77 -28.26 -6.59
N LEU A 29 -25.39 -27.92 -5.37
CA LEU A 29 -24.00 -27.71 -4.97
C LEU A 29 -23.37 -29.06 -4.61
N THR A 30 -22.70 -29.67 -5.59
CA THR A 30 -21.85 -30.84 -5.34
C THR A 30 -20.49 -30.40 -4.81
N TRP A 31 -19.79 -31.28 -4.09
CA TRP A 31 -18.45 -31.02 -3.57
C TRP A 31 -17.48 -30.52 -4.65
N TRP A 32 -17.49 -31.17 -5.82
CA TRP A 32 -16.67 -30.77 -6.97
C TRP A 32 -16.99 -29.37 -7.48
N ARG A 33 -18.28 -29.01 -7.56
CA ARG A 33 -18.69 -27.66 -7.97
C ARG A 33 -18.28 -26.62 -6.94
N ALA A 34 -18.45 -26.91 -5.66
CA ALA A 34 -18.01 -26.02 -4.58
C ALA A 34 -16.51 -25.75 -4.69
N LEU A 35 -15.71 -26.80 -4.92
CA LEU A 35 -14.26 -26.68 -5.04
C LEU A 35 -13.86 -25.82 -6.27
N VAL A 36 -14.49 -26.04 -7.43
CA VAL A 36 -14.25 -25.22 -8.63
C VAL A 36 -14.64 -23.75 -8.41
N TYR A 37 -15.79 -23.48 -7.77
CA TYR A 37 -16.21 -22.11 -7.47
C TYR A 37 -15.26 -21.42 -6.50
N VAL A 38 -14.82 -22.11 -5.44
CA VAL A 38 -13.87 -21.57 -4.46
C VAL A 38 -12.52 -21.30 -5.11
N LEU A 39 -11.98 -22.25 -5.89
CA LEU A 39 -10.69 -22.06 -6.57
C LEU A 39 -10.77 -20.92 -7.60
N GLY A 40 -11.83 -20.88 -8.41
CA GLY A 40 -12.06 -19.81 -9.38
C GLY A 40 -12.21 -18.44 -8.70
N PHE A 41 -12.92 -18.39 -7.57
CA PHE A 41 -13.05 -17.16 -6.77
C PHE A 41 -11.70 -16.71 -6.22
N LEU A 42 -10.88 -17.61 -5.68
CA LEU A 42 -9.54 -17.28 -5.17
C LEU A 42 -8.62 -16.77 -6.28
N VAL A 43 -8.64 -17.40 -7.46
CA VAL A 43 -7.86 -16.93 -8.63
C VAL A 43 -8.34 -15.55 -9.09
N LEU A 44 -9.65 -15.31 -9.13
CA LEU A 44 -10.19 -14.00 -9.47
C LEU A 44 -9.84 -12.94 -8.42
N LEU A 45 -9.82 -13.30 -7.13
CA LEU A 45 -9.47 -12.39 -6.05
C LEU A 45 -7.98 -12.02 -6.11
N LEU A 46 -7.09 -13.01 -6.25
CA LEU A 46 -5.64 -12.83 -6.31
C LEU A 46 -5.17 -12.21 -7.64
N GLY A 47 -5.88 -12.46 -8.74
CA GLY A 47 -5.62 -11.83 -10.03
C GLY A 47 -6.17 -10.42 -10.14
N ASN A 48 -7.04 -10.00 -9.21
CA ASN A 48 -7.68 -8.69 -9.25
C ASN A 48 -6.83 -7.64 -8.51
N PRO A 49 -6.23 -6.66 -9.22
CA PRO A 49 -5.39 -5.64 -8.60
C PRO A 49 -6.15 -4.77 -7.59
N LEU A 50 -7.47 -4.57 -7.74
CA LEU A 50 -8.29 -3.81 -6.79
C LEU A 50 -8.51 -4.58 -5.49
N ALA A 51 -8.79 -5.89 -5.59
CA ALA A 51 -8.94 -6.75 -4.43
C ALA A 51 -7.61 -6.89 -3.68
N ASN A 52 -6.51 -7.08 -4.41
CA ASN A 52 -5.17 -7.09 -3.83
C ASN A 52 -4.83 -5.77 -3.12
N ALA A 53 -5.19 -4.63 -3.71
CA ALA A 53 -4.93 -3.35 -3.07
C ALA A 53 -5.68 -3.19 -1.74
N TYR A 54 -6.90 -3.71 -1.65
CA TYR A 54 -7.68 -3.69 -0.42
C TYR A 54 -7.12 -4.69 0.62
N LEU A 55 -6.82 -5.92 0.20
CA LEU A 55 -6.28 -6.97 1.07
C LEU A 55 -4.89 -6.64 1.61
N LEU A 56 -4.07 -5.92 0.83
CA LEU A 56 -2.70 -5.55 1.20
C LEU A 56 -2.61 -4.21 1.95
N SER A 57 -3.68 -3.41 1.96
CA SER A 57 -3.72 -2.12 2.68
C SER A 57 -3.34 -2.22 4.17
N PRO A 58 -3.76 -3.24 4.94
CA PRO A 58 -3.32 -3.44 6.32
C PRO A 58 -1.82 -3.74 6.42
N VAL A 59 -1.26 -4.47 5.46
CA VAL A 59 0.18 -4.82 5.41
C VAL A 59 1.00 -3.58 5.10
N ASP A 60 0.58 -2.79 4.10
CA ASP A 60 1.22 -1.51 3.76
C ASP A 60 1.23 -0.56 4.96
N SER A 61 0.10 -0.49 5.67
CA SER A 61 -0.05 0.30 6.89
C SER A 61 0.90 -0.14 8.00
N PHE A 62 1.07 -1.46 8.20
CA PHE A 62 1.99 -2.00 9.19
C PHE A 62 3.46 -1.72 8.84
N LEU A 63 3.83 -1.91 7.57
CA LEU A 63 5.18 -1.63 7.07
C LEU A 63 5.52 -0.14 7.19
N GLN A 64 4.55 0.75 6.97
CA GLN A 64 4.74 2.19 7.19
C GLN A 64 4.94 2.55 8.66
N GLY A 65 4.18 1.92 9.57
CA GLY A 65 4.40 2.08 11.02
C GLY A 65 5.79 1.59 11.44
N ALA A 66 6.25 0.47 10.89
CA ALA A 66 7.59 -0.03 11.14
C ALA A 66 8.68 0.93 10.62
N LEU A 67 8.49 1.56 9.45
CA LEU A 67 9.39 2.60 8.96
C LEU A 67 9.39 3.84 9.84
N PHE A 68 8.22 4.26 10.33
CA PHE A 68 8.09 5.39 11.26
C PHE A 68 8.83 5.13 12.57
N GLU A 69 8.62 3.98 13.20
CA GLU A 69 9.31 3.61 14.44
C GLU A 69 10.81 3.41 14.22
N LYS A 70 11.23 2.88 13.07
CA LYS A 70 12.65 2.81 12.69
C LYS A 70 13.28 4.19 12.55
N ALA A 71 12.59 5.13 11.89
CA ALA A 71 13.08 6.50 11.72
C ALA A 71 13.16 7.25 13.06
N ARG A 72 12.15 7.05 13.92
CA ARG A 72 12.07 7.63 15.26
C ARG A 72 13.17 7.10 16.17
N SER A 73 13.32 5.78 16.28
CA SER A 73 14.32 5.13 17.13
C SER A 73 15.76 5.43 16.69
N ALA A 74 16.00 5.56 15.38
CA ALA A 74 17.30 5.96 14.85
C ALA A 74 17.62 7.47 15.00
N GLY A 75 16.68 8.26 15.54
CA GLY A 75 16.86 9.70 15.74
C GLY A 75 17.08 10.45 14.43
N LEU A 76 16.32 10.12 13.37
CA LEU A 76 16.54 10.70 12.05
C LEU A 76 16.11 12.17 11.92
N LEU A 77 15.47 12.78 12.93
CA LEU A 77 15.20 14.23 12.90
C LEU A 77 16.51 15.02 12.90
N GLY A 78 16.64 15.97 11.99
CA GLY A 78 17.87 16.75 11.80
C GLY A 78 19.03 16.00 11.17
N ALA A 79 18.87 14.70 10.86
CA ALA A 79 19.88 13.92 10.15
C ALA A 79 20.01 14.40 8.70
N ASP A 80 21.18 14.19 8.12
CA ASP A 80 21.45 14.41 6.71
C ASP A 80 20.80 13.33 5.84
N GLU A 81 20.60 13.65 4.57
CA GLU A 81 20.01 12.72 3.61
C GLU A 81 20.78 11.39 3.48
N ALA A 82 22.11 11.39 3.60
CA ALA A 82 22.90 10.17 3.45
C ALA A 82 22.65 9.21 4.61
N ARG A 83 22.58 9.72 5.84
CA ARG A 83 22.19 8.93 7.02
C ARG A 83 20.77 8.38 6.92
N VAL A 84 19.82 9.16 6.38
CA VAL A 84 18.45 8.65 6.13
C VAL A 84 18.47 7.47 5.17
N ARG A 85 19.21 7.59 4.06
CA ARG A 85 19.33 6.51 3.06
C ARG A 85 20.06 5.29 3.62
N ALA A 86 21.01 5.46 4.53
CA ALA A 86 21.69 4.35 5.20
C ALA A 86 20.75 3.57 6.13
N VAL A 87 19.87 4.26 6.86
CA VAL A 87 18.95 3.64 7.83
C VAL A 87 17.70 3.08 7.15
N LEU A 88 17.04 3.87 6.30
CA LEU A 88 15.76 3.51 5.66
C LEU A 88 15.94 2.80 4.31
N GLY A 89 17.16 2.79 3.77
CA GLY A 89 17.45 2.24 2.45
C GLY A 89 17.15 3.23 1.32
N LYS A 90 17.00 2.69 0.10
CA LYS A 90 16.79 3.51 -1.09
C LYS A 90 15.32 3.97 -1.17
N PRO A 91 15.04 5.27 -1.33
CA PRO A 91 13.67 5.75 -1.53
C PRO A 91 13.11 5.23 -2.84
N TRP A 92 11.79 5.04 -2.88
CA TRP A 92 11.07 4.70 -4.11
C TRP A 92 11.11 5.87 -5.10
N LYS A 93 10.93 7.08 -4.60
CA LYS A 93 10.98 8.31 -5.40
C LYS A 93 11.48 9.47 -4.57
N THR A 94 12.30 10.32 -5.19
CA THR A 94 12.69 11.62 -4.64
C THR A 94 11.96 12.70 -5.44
N ARG A 95 11.37 13.68 -4.76
CA ARG A 95 10.71 14.81 -5.41
C ARG A 95 11.23 16.11 -4.81
N GLN A 96 11.71 17.00 -5.65
CA GLN A 96 11.99 18.38 -5.28
C GLN A 96 10.66 19.14 -5.28
N LEU A 97 10.36 19.85 -4.19
CA LEU A 97 9.15 20.65 -4.08
C LEU A 97 9.46 22.06 -4.56
N GLU A 98 10.16 22.82 -3.73
CA GLU A 98 10.57 24.19 -3.97
C GLU A 98 11.83 24.41 -3.15
N SER A 99 12.89 24.98 -3.72
CA SER A 99 14.16 25.12 -2.99
C SER A 99 13.94 25.95 -1.70
N PRO A 100 14.43 25.50 -0.52
CA PRO A 100 15.36 24.39 -0.30
C PRO A 100 14.71 23.06 0.16
N PHE A 101 13.42 22.87 -0.10
CA PHE A 101 12.63 21.70 0.32
C PHE A 101 12.65 20.57 -0.71
N SER A 102 12.88 19.35 -0.21
CA SER A 102 12.72 18.12 -0.97
C SER A 102 12.06 17.03 -0.13
N VAL A 103 11.51 16.01 -0.79
CA VAL A 103 10.87 14.89 -0.10
C VAL A 103 11.38 13.56 -0.64
N LEU A 104 11.62 12.63 0.28
CA LEU A 104 11.88 11.23 -0.02
C LEU A 104 10.61 10.43 0.24
N LEU A 105 10.17 9.68 -0.76
CA LEU A 105 8.99 8.85 -0.71
C LEU A 105 9.41 7.38 -0.62
N TYR A 106 8.99 6.72 0.44
CA TYR A 106 9.18 5.28 0.64
C TYR A 106 7.83 4.59 0.48
N ALA A 107 7.71 3.80 -0.59
CA ALA A 107 6.59 2.90 -0.82
C ALA A 107 7.02 1.48 -0.42
N PRO A 108 6.35 0.85 0.56
CA PRO A 108 6.80 -0.41 1.14
C PRO A 108 6.69 -1.64 0.20
N CYS A 109 6.08 -1.53 -0.99
CA CYS A 109 5.91 -2.68 -1.88
C CYS A 109 6.24 -2.37 -3.36
N LYS A 110 7.17 -3.15 -3.94
CA LYS A 110 7.50 -3.13 -5.40
C LYS A 110 6.57 -4.02 -6.24
N VAL A 111 5.94 -5.05 -5.66
CA VAL A 111 5.02 -5.97 -6.34
C VAL A 111 3.61 -5.35 -6.46
N CYS A 112 3.32 -4.36 -5.63
CA CYS A 112 2.05 -3.69 -5.53
C CYS A 112 2.04 -2.45 -6.44
N MET A 113 1.98 -2.66 -7.77
CA MET A 113 1.73 -1.57 -8.73
C MET A 113 0.41 -0.80 -8.47
N ALA A 114 -0.40 -1.24 -7.51
CA ALA A 114 -1.68 -0.65 -7.12
C ALA A 114 -1.82 -0.43 -5.59
N SER A 115 -0.74 -0.18 -4.84
CA SER A 115 -0.94 0.30 -3.46
C SER A 115 -1.55 1.70 -3.50
N TYR A 116 -2.80 1.82 -3.04
CA TYR A 116 -3.48 3.10 -2.80
C TYR A 116 -3.08 3.72 -1.45
N GLY A 117 -2.18 3.07 -0.70
CA GLY A 117 -1.69 3.58 0.57
C GLY A 117 -0.83 4.83 0.36
N ALA A 118 -1.07 5.88 1.16
CA ALA A 118 -0.22 7.06 1.16
C ALA A 118 1.22 6.65 1.55
N PRO A 119 2.26 7.02 0.81
CA PRO A 119 3.63 6.59 1.08
C PRO A 119 4.16 7.16 2.41
N PHE A 120 5.18 6.53 2.97
CA PHE A 120 5.96 7.14 4.05
C PHE A 120 6.81 8.27 3.46
N VAL A 121 6.68 9.47 4.03
CA VAL A 121 7.29 10.69 3.50
C VAL A 121 8.33 11.21 4.49
N VAL A 122 9.55 11.44 4.02
CA VAL A 122 10.59 12.18 4.75
C VAL A 122 10.73 13.55 4.11
N TYR A 123 10.57 14.60 4.91
CA TYR A 123 10.74 15.99 4.52
C TYR A 123 12.17 16.42 4.81
N LEU A 124 12.84 16.91 3.77
CA LEU A 124 14.18 17.45 3.83
C LEU A 124 14.12 18.95 3.53
N ARG A 125 14.92 19.72 4.27
CA ARG A 125 15.17 21.14 4.02
C ARG A 125 16.67 21.34 4.07
N GLU A 126 17.26 21.91 3.03
CA GLU A 126 18.71 22.14 2.94
C GLU A 126 19.53 20.85 3.15
N GLY A 127 18.97 19.70 2.80
CA GLY A 127 19.61 18.38 2.96
C GLY A 127 19.46 17.75 4.35
N ALA A 128 18.83 18.43 5.31
CA ALA A 128 18.55 17.91 6.65
C ALA A 128 17.08 17.53 6.84
N VAL A 129 16.80 16.49 7.62
CA VAL A 129 15.44 16.03 7.91
C VAL A 129 14.71 17.01 8.81
N GLU A 130 13.66 17.63 8.27
CA GLU A 130 12.77 18.52 9.01
C GLU A 130 11.61 17.75 9.67
N GLY A 131 11.26 16.59 9.10
CA GLY A 131 10.24 15.72 9.66
C GLY A 131 9.94 14.52 8.79
N PHE A 132 9.09 13.65 9.29
CA PHE A 132 8.58 12.50 8.56
C PHE A 132 7.12 12.22 8.90
N ARG A 133 6.41 11.60 7.96
CA ARG A 133 4.99 11.30 8.03
C ARG A 133 4.72 9.88 7.59
N SER A 134 3.99 9.12 8.40
CA SER A 134 3.42 7.84 7.99
C SER A 134 2.11 8.06 7.22
N GLY A 135 1.77 7.14 6.32
CA GLY A 135 0.50 7.22 5.58
C GLY A 135 -0.74 7.11 6.47
N ARG A 136 -0.57 6.58 7.70
CA ARG A 136 -1.59 6.56 8.77
C ARG A 136 -1.84 7.93 9.42
N GLY A 137 -1.02 8.93 9.13
CA GLY A 137 -1.16 10.28 9.68
C GLY A 137 -0.26 10.57 10.89
N GLU A 138 0.58 9.63 11.32
CA GLU A 138 1.60 9.91 12.34
C GLU A 138 2.62 10.88 11.74
N THR A 139 2.97 11.91 12.49
CA THR A 139 3.93 12.91 12.05
C THR A 139 4.90 13.22 13.16
N LEU A 140 6.18 13.25 12.81
CA LEU A 140 7.22 13.75 13.68
C LEU A 140 7.89 14.90 12.93
N ARG A 141 7.98 16.06 13.57
CA ARG A 141 8.58 17.26 12.99
C ARG A 141 9.49 17.91 14.00
N VAL A 142 10.52 18.58 13.54
CA VAL A 142 11.34 19.44 14.38
C VAL A 142 10.42 20.52 14.97
N LYS A 143 10.28 20.54 16.30
CA LYS A 143 9.57 21.60 17.02
C LYS A 143 10.47 22.84 16.96
N ARG A 144 10.10 23.86 16.18
CA ARG A 144 10.78 25.15 16.26
C ARG A 144 10.09 26.01 17.34
N PRO A 145 10.87 26.80 18.09
CA PRO A 145 10.35 27.85 18.96
C PRO A 145 9.65 28.95 18.14
#